data_AF-A0A1Y2ITG3-F1
#
_entry.id   AF-A0A1Y2ITG3-F1
#
_cell.length_a   1.000
_cell.length_b   1.000
_cell.length_c   1.000
_cell.angle_alpha   90.00
_cell.angle_beta   90.00
_cell.angle_gamma   90.00
#
_symmetry.space_group_name_H-M   'P 1'
#
loop_
_entity.id
_entity.type
_entity.pdbx_description
1 polymer ?
#
loop_
_entity_poly.entity_id
_entity_poly.type
_entity_poly.pdbx_seq_one_letter_code
_entity_poly.pdbx_strand_id
1 'polypeptide(L)'
;MTGQLELITPYLPVYSEPIHDTQNNDKPNLLAGLLAGDFSALYGGSHPALKADEKWPRCETCANRTPLVPYLQINLSTECTPAEFRNLVPPLRPDGVTLFQVFVCTAYGENPGNCFEDWISGAAEGKAWLVRVVHFDGDADGLLASEAAEFQEAQRSLVTELVPTQRIVATWTPENPEVPHRETLFQLGCTDYDEEFYDAHEPVSGLKLLGHAILGMVENLPGDGDQEEGCSSCNADHSPDSAWSFRCLVQLGTDVVDDCDESEFMTSGNTYVLQCTRHPYVFQGGRSFSW
;
A
#
# COMPACT_ATOMS: atom_id res chain seq x y z
N MET A 1 8.57 -16.31 -26.13
CA MET A 1 8.51 -14.96 -26.71
C MET A 1 9.53 -14.14 -25.96
N THR A 2 10.55 -13.57 -26.61
CA THR A 2 11.41 -12.56 -25.99
C THR A 2 10.60 -11.27 -25.92
N GLY A 3 9.70 -11.19 -24.93
CA GLY A 3 8.99 -9.96 -24.62
C GLY A 3 10.02 -8.93 -24.20
N GLN A 4 10.03 -7.79 -24.88
CA GLN A 4 10.82 -6.64 -24.47
C GLN A 4 10.48 -6.34 -23.00
N LEU A 5 11.50 -6.27 -22.14
CA LEU A 5 11.29 -5.97 -20.72
C LEU A 5 10.53 -4.64 -20.63
N GLU A 6 9.34 -4.68 -20.05
CA GLU A 6 8.53 -3.49 -19.86
C GLU A 6 9.15 -2.68 -18.71
N LEU A 7 9.69 -1.51 -19.03
CA LEU A 7 10.21 -0.58 -18.05
C LEU A 7 9.04 0.17 -17.41
N ILE A 8 8.99 0.16 -16.08
CA ILE A 8 7.95 0.86 -15.32
C ILE A 8 8.59 1.98 -14.50
N THR A 9 8.14 3.21 -14.70
CA THR A 9 8.56 4.36 -13.87
C THR A 9 7.83 4.32 -12.53
N PRO A 10 8.55 4.12 -11.40
CA PRO A 10 7.97 4.27 -10.08
C PRO A 10 7.90 5.76 -9.70
N TYR A 11 7.10 6.04 -8.68
CA TYR A 11 6.97 7.37 -8.10
C TYR A 11 7.26 7.34 -6.60
N LEU A 12 8.25 8.12 -6.16
CA LEU A 12 8.64 8.24 -4.75
C LEU A 12 7.94 9.43 -4.07
N PRO A 13 7.61 9.31 -2.77
CA PRO A 13 6.94 10.36 -2.03
C PRO A 13 7.86 11.56 -1.79
N VAL A 14 7.36 12.77 -2.03
CA VAL A 14 7.97 14.01 -1.55
C VAL A 14 7.27 14.41 -0.26
N TYR A 15 7.93 14.19 0.87
CA TYR A 15 7.36 14.54 2.16
C TYR A 15 7.39 16.05 2.40
N SER A 16 6.36 16.59 3.03
CA SER A 16 6.44 17.94 3.57
C SER A 16 7.39 17.96 4.77
N GLU A 17 7.92 19.15 5.09
CA GLU A 17 8.59 19.37 6.37
C GLU A 17 7.71 18.87 7.53
N PRO A 18 8.30 18.30 8.60
CA PRO A 18 7.56 17.84 9.74
C PRO A 18 6.67 18.97 10.24
N ILE A 19 5.38 18.70 10.39
CA ILE A 19 4.53 19.58 11.20
C ILE A 19 4.99 19.35 12.63
N HIS A 20 6.00 20.10 13.05
CA HIS A 20 6.34 20.19 14.46
C HIS A 20 5.04 20.55 15.17
N ASP A 21 4.66 19.69 16.12
CA ASP A 21 3.48 19.82 16.95
C ASP A 21 3.56 21.20 17.63
N THR A 22 3.05 22.24 16.95
CA THR A 22 3.04 23.58 17.48
C THR A 22 2.16 23.51 18.71
N GLN A 23 2.71 23.86 19.87
CA GLN A 23 2.05 23.78 21.19
C GLN A 23 0.76 24.62 21.33
N ASN A 24 0.23 25.16 20.24
CA ASN A 24 -1.05 25.82 20.17
C ASN A 24 -2.11 24.83 19.68
N ASN A 25 -3.31 24.90 20.25
CA ASN A 25 -4.47 24.06 19.94
C ASN A 25 -4.97 24.10 18.47
N ASP A 26 -4.22 24.72 17.55
CA ASP A 26 -4.47 24.77 16.12
C ASP A 26 -3.70 23.65 15.42
N LYS A 27 -3.92 22.38 15.81
CA LYS A 27 -3.40 21.27 15.01
C LYS A 27 -4.07 21.33 13.63
N PRO A 28 -3.31 21.44 12.52
CA PRO A 28 -3.89 21.47 11.20
C PRO A 28 -4.73 20.21 10.99
N ASN A 29 -5.96 20.38 10.52
CA ASN A 29 -6.82 19.25 10.19
C ASN A 29 -6.28 18.61 8.91
N LEU A 30 -5.33 17.67 9.07
CA LEU A 30 -4.67 17.00 7.96
C LEU A 30 -5.65 16.25 7.07
N LEU A 31 -6.70 15.68 7.66
CA LEU A 31 -7.75 15.04 6.88
C LEU A 31 -8.47 16.06 5.99
N ALA A 32 -8.77 17.25 6.50
CA ALA A 32 -9.36 18.31 5.69
C ALA A 32 -8.44 18.75 4.54
N GLY A 33 -7.14 18.89 4.78
CA GLY A 33 -6.16 19.20 3.73
C GLY A 33 -6.04 18.09 2.67
N LEU A 34 -6.03 16.83 3.11
CA LEU A 34 -6.04 15.67 2.21
C LEU A 34 -7.28 15.70 1.33
N LEU A 35 -8.46 15.95 1.91
CA LEU A 35 -9.72 16.00 1.17
C LEU A 35 -9.84 17.22 0.26
N ALA A 36 -9.33 18.37 0.68
CA ALA A 36 -9.25 19.57 -0.15
C ALA A 36 -8.28 19.40 -1.33
N GLY A 37 -7.41 18.38 -1.30
CA GLY A 37 -6.41 18.13 -2.33
C GLY A 37 -5.18 19.02 -2.21
N ASP A 38 -4.95 19.63 -1.04
CA ASP A 38 -3.77 20.48 -0.74
C ASP A 38 -2.46 19.70 -0.87
N PHE A 39 -2.52 18.38 -0.71
CA PHE A 39 -1.43 17.45 -0.87
C PHE A 39 -1.95 16.09 -1.35
N SER A 40 -1.05 15.22 -1.78
CA SER A 40 -1.40 13.94 -2.39
C SER A 40 -1.85 12.86 -1.40
N ALA A 41 -1.10 12.64 -0.32
CA ALA A 41 -1.39 11.52 0.58
C ALA A 41 -1.02 11.77 2.04
N LEU A 42 -1.63 10.99 2.93
CA LEU A 42 -1.19 10.77 4.30
C LEU A 42 -0.58 9.37 4.41
N TYR A 43 0.66 9.31 4.88
CA TYR A 43 1.33 8.07 5.28
C TYR A 43 1.23 7.93 6.81
N GLY A 44 0.70 6.82 7.29
CA GLY A 44 0.40 6.59 8.71
C GLY A 44 -0.66 7.53 9.30
N GLY A 45 -0.67 7.62 10.63
CA GLY A 45 -1.54 8.51 11.41
C GLY A 45 -2.74 7.84 12.07
N SER A 46 -3.61 8.66 12.65
CA SER A 46 -4.69 8.22 13.54
C SER A 46 -6.10 8.57 13.08
N HIS A 47 -6.23 9.27 11.95
CA HIS A 47 -7.49 9.83 11.48
C HIS A 47 -7.74 9.41 10.04
N PRO A 48 -8.26 8.19 9.81
CA PRO A 48 -8.73 7.81 8.49
C PRO A 48 -9.96 8.61 8.09
N ALA A 49 -10.11 8.86 6.79
CA ALA A 49 -11.39 9.28 6.24
C ALA A 49 -12.36 8.09 6.26
N LEU A 50 -13.44 8.17 7.02
CA LEU A 50 -14.54 7.19 7.05
C LEU A 50 -15.86 7.93 6.79
N LYS A 51 -16.85 7.27 6.19
CA LYS A 51 -18.20 7.85 6.07
C LYS A 51 -18.90 7.90 7.44
N ALA A 52 -19.90 8.77 7.62
CA ALA A 52 -20.56 9.02 8.91
C ALA A 52 -21.06 7.76 9.64
N ASP A 53 -21.58 6.78 8.90
CA ASP A 53 -22.14 5.53 9.43
C ASP A 53 -21.19 4.34 9.32
N GLU A 54 -19.98 4.60 8.82
CA GLU A 54 -18.98 3.58 8.57
C GLU A 54 -18.25 3.21 9.86
N LYS A 55 -18.21 1.91 10.14
CA LYS A 55 -17.47 1.41 11.30
C LYS A 55 -15.99 1.35 11.00
N TRP A 56 -15.18 1.60 12.01
CA TRP A 56 -13.74 1.39 11.92
C TRP A 56 -13.43 -0.06 11.50
N PRO A 57 -12.57 -0.26 10.47
CA PRO A 57 -12.28 -1.59 9.96
C PRO A 57 -11.50 -2.42 10.99
N ARG A 58 -11.89 -3.67 11.20
CA ARG A 58 -11.28 -4.55 12.22
C ARG A 58 -10.62 -5.75 11.58
N CYS A 59 -9.50 -6.18 12.18
CA CYS A 59 -8.80 -7.39 11.79
C CYS A 59 -9.68 -8.63 12.00
N GLU A 60 -9.61 -9.57 11.06
CA GLU A 60 -10.25 -10.88 11.11
C GLU A 60 -9.27 -12.01 11.44
N THR A 61 -7.97 -11.72 11.38
CA THR A 61 -6.88 -12.67 11.68
C THR A 61 -6.57 -12.76 13.16
N CYS A 62 -6.42 -11.63 13.86
CA CYS A 62 -6.09 -11.66 15.29
C CYS A 62 -7.30 -11.96 16.17
N ALA A 63 -7.10 -12.71 17.25
CA ALA A 63 -8.16 -13.12 18.18
C ALA A 63 -8.93 -11.94 18.80
N ASN A 64 -8.25 -10.79 18.99
CA ASN A 64 -8.84 -9.60 19.60
C ASN A 64 -9.64 -8.72 18.63
N ARG A 65 -9.65 -9.06 17.33
CA ARG A 65 -10.26 -8.22 16.28
C ARG A 65 -9.84 -6.75 16.39
N THR A 66 -8.53 -6.56 16.57
CA THR A 66 -7.92 -5.25 16.78
C THR A 66 -8.31 -4.31 15.63
N PRO A 67 -8.63 -3.04 15.91
CA PRO A 67 -8.88 -2.06 14.86
C PRO A 67 -7.67 -1.94 13.92
N LEU A 68 -7.90 -1.95 12.61
CA LEU A 68 -6.82 -1.78 11.63
C LEU A 68 -6.34 -0.33 11.65
N VAL A 69 -5.04 -0.11 11.60
CA VAL A 69 -4.49 1.26 11.56
C VAL A 69 -4.42 1.75 10.11
N PRO A 70 -4.68 3.04 9.84
CA PRO A 70 -4.47 3.58 8.51
C PRO A 70 -2.98 3.60 8.19
N TYR A 71 -2.62 2.95 7.10
CA TYR A 71 -1.25 2.86 6.62
C TYR A 71 -0.96 3.94 5.58
N LEU A 72 -1.87 4.09 4.61
CA LEU A 72 -1.73 5.03 3.51
C LEU A 72 -3.11 5.50 3.04
N GLN A 73 -3.25 6.80 2.80
CA GLN A 73 -4.47 7.41 2.25
C GLN A 73 -4.07 8.38 1.12
N ILE A 74 -4.33 8.03 -0.13
CA ILE A 74 -3.99 8.82 -1.31
C ILE A 74 -5.24 9.47 -1.86
N ASN A 75 -5.21 10.79 -2.06
CA ASN A 75 -6.25 11.50 -2.79
C ASN A 75 -6.06 11.30 -4.30
N LEU A 76 -6.99 10.58 -4.94
CA LEU A 76 -6.99 10.34 -6.37
C LEU A 76 -7.65 11.46 -7.18
N SER A 77 -8.30 12.42 -6.53
CA SER A 77 -8.94 13.57 -7.18
C SER A 77 -8.00 14.78 -7.36
N THR A 78 -6.81 14.78 -6.74
CA THR A 78 -5.83 15.88 -6.85
C THR A 78 -4.77 15.63 -7.92
N GLU A 79 -4.27 16.71 -8.52
CA GLU A 79 -3.12 16.68 -9.45
C GLU A 79 -1.79 16.41 -8.74
N CYS A 80 -1.74 16.53 -7.41
CA CYS A 80 -0.57 16.15 -6.61
C CYS A 80 -0.28 14.64 -6.70
N THR A 81 -1.25 13.83 -7.12
CA THR A 81 -1.11 12.38 -7.36
C THR A 81 -0.86 12.10 -8.86
N PRO A 82 0.18 11.31 -9.22
CA PRO A 82 0.54 11.02 -10.61
C PRO A 82 -0.65 10.56 -11.44
N ALA A 83 -0.77 11.10 -12.67
CA ALA A 83 -1.88 10.78 -13.56
C ALA A 83 -1.89 9.29 -13.95
N GLU A 84 -0.71 8.70 -14.14
CA GLU A 84 -0.49 7.29 -14.42
C GLU A 84 -1.11 6.41 -13.34
N PHE A 85 -0.84 6.71 -12.06
CA PHE A 85 -1.44 5.99 -10.95
C PHE A 85 -2.96 6.15 -10.92
N ARG A 86 -3.44 7.40 -11.05
CA ARG A 86 -4.89 7.71 -11.07
C ARG A 86 -5.64 6.97 -12.17
N ASN A 87 -5.02 6.80 -13.34
CA ASN A 87 -5.61 6.12 -14.49
C ASN A 87 -5.71 4.60 -14.31
N LEU A 88 -4.91 4.01 -13.42
CA LEU A 88 -4.93 2.57 -13.17
C LEU A 88 -5.97 2.17 -12.12
N VAL A 89 -6.51 3.11 -11.36
CA VAL A 89 -7.49 2.86 -10.29
C VAL A 89 -8.93 3.06 -10.84
N PRO A 90 -9.92 2.20 -10.50
CA PRO A 90 -11.29 2.25 -11.03
C PRO A 90 -12.00 3.59 -10.83
N PRO A 91 -13.10 3.84 -11.56
CA PRO A 91 -13.44 5.16 -12.08
C PRO A 91 -13.53 6.21 -10.99
N LEU A 92 -12.67 7.22 -11.12
CA LEU A 92 -12.74 8.44 -10.35
C LEU A 92 -14.03 9.16 -10.71
N ARG A 93 -14.85 9.44 -9.70
CA ARG A 93 -16.01 10.31 -9.88
C ARG A 93 -15.50 11.76 -9.96
N PRO A 94 -15.96 12.55 -10.94
CA PRO A 94 -15.47 13.91 -11.14
C PRO A 94 -16.01 14.89 -10.09
N ASP A 95 -17.18 14.59 -9.53
CA ASP A 95 -17.74 15.20 -8.33
C ASP A 95 -17.07 14.62 -7.09
N GLY A 96 -16.86 15.44 -6.04
CA GLY A 96 -16.34 14.99 -4.75
C GLY A 96 -14.85 14.59 -4.73
N VAL A 97 -14.47 13.83 -3.69
CA VAL A 97 -13.10 13.40 -3.43
C VAL A 97 -13.02 11.88 -3.41
N THR A 98 -12.12 11.29 -4.17
CA THR A 98 -11.90 9.84 -4.17
C THR A 98 -10.56 9.53 -3.49
N LEU A 99 -10.58 8.67 -2.48
CA LEU A 99 -9.38 8.22 -1.78
C LEU A 99 -9.08 6.75 -2.08
N PHE A 100 -7.82 6.43 -2.32
CA PHE A 100 -7.29 5.07 -2.19
C PHE A 100 -6.76 4.90 -0.76
N GLN A 101 -7.22 3.88 -0.05
CA GLN A 101 -6.90 3.68 1.37
C GLN A 101 -6.36 2.27 1.60
N VAL A 102 -5.31 2.20 2.42
CA VAL A 102 -4.70 0.98 2.93
C VAL A 102 -4.75 1.01 4.45
N PHE A 103 -5.30 -0.04 5.06
CA PHE A 103 -5.29 -0.27 6.50
C PHE A 103 -4.62 -1.61 6.79
N VAL A 104 -3.87 -1.69 7.89
CA VAL A 104 -3.13 -2.90 8.28
C VAL A 104 -3.31 -3.23 9.76
N CYS A 105 -3.17 -4.50 10.12
CA CYS A 105 -3.18 -4.96 11.49
C CYS A 105 -1.76 -5.00 12.06
N THR A 106 -1.53 -4.21 13.09
CA THR A 106 -0.22 -4.05 13.74
C THR A 106 -0.18 -4.69 15.13
N ALA A 107 -1.18 -5.52 15.45
CA ALA A 107 -1.17 -6.36 16.65
C ALA A 107 -0.05 -7.40 16.58
N TYR A 108 0.39 -7.89 17.74
CA TYR A 108 1.34 -9.00 17.81
C TYR A 108 0.88 -10.20 16.98
N GLY A 109 1.81 -10.74 16.19
CA GLY A 109 1.65 -12.00 15.46
C GLY A 109 1.88 -13.23 16.36
N GLU A 110 1.70 -14.42 15.77
CA GLU A 110 2.08 -15.71 16.36
C GLU A 110 3.58 -16.02 16.18
N ASN A 111 4.22 -15.44 15.16
CA ASN A 111 5.66 -15.50 14.93
C ASN A 111 6.35 -14.21 15.43
N PRO A 112 7.69 -14.14 15.50
CA PRO A 112 8.38 -12.86 15.69
C PRO A 112 8.06 -11.91 14.51
N GLY A 113 6.99 -11.14 14.65
CA GLY A 113 6.42 -10.27 13.62
C GLY A 113 5.06 -9.70 14.05
N ASN A 114 4.42 -8.95 13.15
CA ASN A 114 3.06 -8.45 13.38
C ASN A 114 2.01 -9.32 12.66
N CYS A 115 0.74 -9.16 13.06
CA CYS A 115 -0.38 -9.90 12.50
C CYS A 115 -0.53 -9.73 10.99
N PHE A 116 -0.18 -8.56 10.44
CA PHE A 116 -0.19 -8.32 9.01
C PHE A 116 0.92 -9.12 8.28
N GLU A 117 2.12 -9.19 8.85
CA GLU A 117 3.22 -10.02 8.34
C GLU A 117 2.90 -11.52 8.34
N ASP A 118 2.28 -12.02 9.41
CA ASP A 118 1.86 -13.43 9.49
C ASP A 118 0.79 -13.75 8.44
N TRP A 119 -0.15 -12.84 8.24
CA TRP A 119 -1.20 -12.99 7.24
C TRP A 119 -0.64 -12.94 5.81
N ILE A 120 0.19 -11.94 5.50
CA ILE A 120 0.81 -11.77 4.18
C ILE A 120 1.90 -12.81 3.88
N SER A 121 2.30 -13.63 4.85
CA SER A 121 3.15 -14.81 4.64
C SER A 121 2.35 -16.11 4.58
N GLY A 122 1.02 -16.06 4.73
CA GLY A 122 0.17 -17.25 4.79
C GLY A 122 0.35 -18.08 6.06
N ALA A 123 1.02 -17.52 7.09
CA ALA A 123 1.16 -18.15 8.39
C ALA A 123 -0.13 -18.03 9.23
N ALA A 124 -1.01 -17.08 8.90
CA ALA A 124 -2.28 -16.90 9.58
C ALA A 124 -3.46 -16.71 8.60
N GLU A 125 -4.60 -17.32 8.92
CA GLU A 125 -5.85 -17.19 8.15
C GLU A 125 -6.58 -15.86 8.45
N GLY A 126 -7.64 -15.57 7.69
CA GLY A 126 -8.48 -14.37 7.87
C GLY A 126 -8.04 -13.19 7.02
N LYS A 127 -8.26 -11.98 7.52
CA LYS A 127 -7.93 -10.70 6.85
C LYS A 127 -7.26 -9.76 7.85
N ALA A 128 -5.96 -9.53 7.67
CA ALA A 128 -5.17 -8.61 8.50
C ALA A 128 -5.00 -7.20 7.88
N TRP A 129 -5.69 -6.91 6.79
CA TRP A 129 -5.61 -5.62 6.10
C TRP A 129 -6.94 -5.25 5.42
N LEU A 130 -7.02 -4.02 4.92
CA LEU A 130 -8.09 -3.58 4.04
C LEU A 130 -7.51 -2.61 3.00
N VAL A 131 -7.68 -2.92 1.72
CA VAL A 131 -7.37 -2.03 0.60
C VAL A 131 -8.65 -1.67 -0.11
N ARG A 132 -8.88 -0.38 -0.38
CA ARG A 132 -10.10 0.06 -1.04
C ARG A 132 -9.96 1.41 -1.74
N VAL A 133 -10.92 1.67 -2.62
CA VAL A 133 -11.18 2.99 -3.20
C VAL A 133 -12.52 3.46 -2.67
N VAL A 134 -12.55 4.63 -2.03
CA VAL A 134 -13.75 5.21 -1.42
C VAL A 134 -13.99 6.61 -1.96
N HIS A 135 -15.25 6.92 -2.22
CA HIS A 135 -15.68 8.22 -2.71
C HIS A 135 -16.43 9.00 -1.62
N PHE A 136 -16.05 10.27 -1.44
CA PHE A 136 -16.64 11.23 -0.52
C PHE A 136 -17.34 12.35 -1.30
N ASP A 137 -18.66 12.39 -1.21
CA ASP A 137 -19.49 13.49 -1.68
C ASP A 137 -19.57 14.56 -0.58
N GLY A 138 -18.95 15.72 -0.82
CA GLY A 138 -18.63 16.74 0.19
C GLY A 138 -19.82 17.27 1.01
N ASP A 139 -21.05 17.14 0.50
CA ASP A 139 -22.26 17.58 1.18
C ASP A 139 -23.13 16.43 1.73
N ALA A 140 -22.96 15.20 1.24
CA ALA A 140 -23.86 14.09 1.55
C ALA A 140 -23.25 13.06 2.54
N ASP A 141 -21.94 12.87 2.51
CA ASP A 141 -21.31 11.77 3.24
C ASP A 141 -20.99 12.09 4.71
N GLY A 142 -21.17 13.35 5.15
CA GLY A 142 -20.99 13.78 6.53
C GLY A 142 -19.67 13.29 7.14
N LEU A 143 -18.56 13.97 6.86
CA LEU A 143 -17.25 13.54 7.34
C LEU A 143 -17.18 13.61 8.88
N LEU A 144 -17.13 12.44 9.51
CA LEU A 144 -16.72 12.31 10.89
C LEU A 144 -15.22 12.00 10.88
N ALA A 145 -14.43 12.86 11.51
CA ALA A 145 -13.13 12.42 11.99
C ALA A 145 -13.41 11.29 12.98
N SER A 146 -13.22 10.05 12.53
CA SER A 146 -13.45 8.89 13.37
C SER A 146 -12.62 9.02 14.64
N GLU A 147 -13.26 8.77 15.77
CA GLU A 147 -12.77 9.18 17.07
C GLU A 147 -11.40 8.57 17.37
N ALA A 148 -10.53 9.36 18.00
CA ALA A 148 -9.20 8.93 18.43
C ALA A 148 -9.23 7.69 19.36
N ALA A 149 -10.40 7.25 19.83
CA ALA A 149 -10.58 6.15 20.76
C ALA A 149 -10.27 4.78 20.13
N GLU A 150 -10.75 4.49 18.92
CA GLU A 150 -10.45 3.24 18.21
C GLU A 150 -8.98 3.17 17.82
N PHE A 151 -8.39 4.29 17.41
CA PHE A 151 -6.95 4.36 17.18
C PHE A 151 -6.16 4.16 18.49
N GLN A 152 -6.61 4.72 19.61
CA GLN A 152 -6.02 4.47 20.92
C GLN A 152 -6.17 3.00 21.36
N GLU A 153 -7.28 2.33 21.02
CA GLU A 153 -7.48 0.89 21.23
C GLU A 153 -6.48 0.07 20.42
N ALA A 154 -6.33 0.40 19.13
CA ALA A 154 -5.29 -0.19 18.30
C ALA A 154 -3.92 0.02 18.95
N GLN A 155 -3.61 1.26 19.37
CA GLN A 155 -2.35 1.66 20.01
C GLN A 155 -1.97 0.83 21.23
N ARG A 156 -2.93 0.45 22.06
CA ARG A 156 -2.70 -0.38 23.26
C ARG A 156 -2.36 -1.83 22.93
N SER A 157 -2.71 -2.28 21.73
CA SER A 157 -2.47 -3.64 21.25
C SER A 157 -1.25 -3.72 20.31
N LEU A 158 -0.56 -2.60 20.08
CA LEU A 158 0.54 -2.49 19.14
C LEU A 158 1.85 -3.08 19.66
N VAL A 159 2.66 -3.50 18.71
CA VAL A 159 4.10 -3.24 18.76
C VAL A 159 4.30 -1.76 18.37
N THR A 160 4.61 -0.89 19.33
CA THR A 160 4.64 0.58 19.14
C THR A 160 5.64 1.05 18.08
N GLU A 161 6.63 0.22 17.77
CA GLU A 161 7.66 0.42 16.74
C GLU A 161 7.11 0.17 15.31
N LEU A 162 5.87 -0.32 15.17
CA LEU A 162 5.27 -0.75 13.91
C LEU A 162 4.06 0.09 13.48
N VAL A 163 3.98 1.36 13.87
CA VAL A 163 3.03 2.30 13.23
C VAL A 163 3.84 3.41 12.59
N PRO A 164 3.71 3.63 11.27
CA PRO A 164 4.42 4.72 10.63
C PRO A 164 4.08 6.05 11.29
N THR A 165 5.11 6.82 11.61
CA THR A 165 4.93 8.22 12.02
C THR A 165 4.13 8.94 10.93
N GLN A 166 3.09 9.70 11.32
CA GLN A 166 2.27 10.39 10.35
C GLN A 166 3.10 11.38 9.53
N ARG A 167 3.14 11.19 8.21
CA ARG A 167 3.82 12.08 7.27
C ARG A 167 2.84 12.53 6.18
N ILE A 168 3.00 13.77 5.71
CA ILE A 168 2.28 14.29 4.55
C ILE A 168 3.14 14.04 3.32
N VAL A 169 2.57 13.38 2.33
CA VAL A 169 3.14 13.29 0.99
C VAL A 169 2.56 14.45 0.19
N ALA A 170 3.35 15.50 -0.01
CA ALA A 170 2.94 16.69 -0.74
C ALA A 170 2.64 16.33 -2.20
N THR A 171 3.61 15.70 -2.86
CA THR A 171 3.57 15.25 -4.26
C THR A 171 4.40 13.96 -4.40
N TRP A 172 4.47 13.41 -5.62
CA TRP A 172 5.33 12.28 -5.94
C TRP A 172 6.27 12.63 -7.09
N THR A 173 7.51 12.15 -7.01
CA THR A 173 8.55 12.37 -8.03
C THR A 173 8.76 11.10 -8.85
N PRO A 174 8.71 11.16 -10.19
CA PRO A 174 9.08 10.02 -11.02
C PRO A 174 10.57 9.73 -10.89
N GLU A 175 10.92 8.46 -10.70
CA GLU A 175 12.31 8.01 -10.67
C GLU A 175 12.73 7.33 -11.99
N ASN A 176 13.94 6.80 -12.01
CA ASN A 176 14.42 6.03 -13.15
C ASN A 176 13.49 4.81 -13.40
N PRO A 177 13.13 4.52 -14.67
CA PRO A 177 12.31 3.34 -14.95
C PRO A 177 12.99 2.07 -14.46
N GLU A 178 12.21 1.17 -13.87
CA GLU A 178 12.73 -0.06 -13.26
C GLU A 178 12.54 -1.25 -14.19
N VAL A 179 13.40 -2.26 -14.03
CA VAL A 179 13.18 -3.63 -14.51
C VAL A 179 12.74 -4.54 -13.37
N PRO A 180 12.12 -5.70 -13.63
CA PRO A 180 11.91 -6.72 -12.60
C PRO A 180 13.22 -7.08 -11.88
N HIS A 181 13.15 -7.38 -10.58
CA HIS A 181 14.32 -7.85 -9.83
C HIS A 181 14.98 -9.07 -10.51
N ARG A 182 16.31 -9.19 -10.35
CA ARG A 182 17.13 -10.23 -10.99
C ARG A 182 16.55 -11.65 -10.90
N GLU A 183 16.00 -12.03 -9.75
CA GLU A 183 15.42 -13.37 -9.55
C GLU A 183 14.18 -13.59 -10.41
N THR A 184 13.34 -12.57 -10.57
CA THR A 184 12.19 -12.59 -11.47
C THR A 184 12.65 -12.69 -12.93
N LEU A 185 13.72 -11.98 -13.30
CA LEU A 185 14.33 -12.09 -14.64
C LEU A 185 14.84 -13.52 -14.91
N PHE A 186 15.53 -14.14 -13.95
CA PHE A 186 15.98 -15.53 -14.08
C PHE A 186 14.81 -16.51 -14.30
N GLN A 187 13.71 -16.34 -13.56
CA GLN A 187 12.51 -17.18 -13.71
C GLN A 187 11.80 -16.99 -15.05
N LEU A 188 11.83 -15.76 -15.58
CA LEU A 188 11.34 -15.43 -16.90
C LEU A 188 12.18 -16.05 -18.04
N GLY A 189 13.30 -16.71 -17.72
CA GLY A 189 14.26 -17.19 -18.70
C GLY A 189 14.98 -16.05 -19.41
N CYS A 190 14.98 -14.85 -18.82
CA CYS A 190 15.81 -13.74 -19.27
C CYS A 190 17.24 -14.00 -18.77
N THR A 191 18.00 -14.80 -19.52
CA THR A 191 19.41 -15.11 -19.20
C THR A 191 20.40 -14.12 -19.79
N ASP A 192 19.92 -13.25 -20.69
CA ASP A 192 20.74 -12.35 -21.50
C ASP A 192 20.45 -10.88 -21.15
N TYR A 193 20.25 -10.56 -19.87
CA TYR A 193 20.19 -9.16 -19.45
C TYR A 193 21.59 -8.62 -19.16
N ASP A 194 21.85 -7.41 -19.63
CA ASP A 194 23.08 -6.68 -19.38
C ASP A 194 23.14 -6.28 -17.90
N GLU A 195 24.18 -6.68 -17.17
CA GLU A 195 24.36 -6.34 -15.75
C GLU A 195 24.44 -4.82 -15.56
N GLU A 196 25.11 -4.09 -16.46
CA GLU A 196 25.17 -2.63 -16.39
C GLU A 196 23.79 -1.99 -16.59
N PHE A 197 22.94 -2.61 -17.43
CA PHE A 197 21.56 -2.19 -17.61
C PHE A 197 20.71 -2.48 -16.36
N TYR A 198 20.90 -3.64 -15.73
CA TYR A 198 20.21 -3.95 -14.47
C TYR A 198 20.61 -2.98 -13.36
N ASP A 199 21.90 -2.76 -13.15
CA ASP A 199 22.41 -1.85 -12.12
C ASP A 199 21.89 -0.41 -12.32
N ALA A 200 21.64 -0.01 -13.57
CA ALA A 200 21.03 1.29 -13.86
C ALA A 200 19.52 1.32 -13.59
N HIS A 201 18.83 0.19 -13.66
CA HIS A 201 17.36 0.09 -13.63
C HIS A 201 16.83 -0.80 -12.50
N GLU A 202 17.63 -1.07 -11.48
CA GLU A 202 17.22 -1.92 -10.37
C GLU A 202 16.06 -1.29 -9.59
N PRO A 203 15.13 -2.10 -9.05
CA PRO A 203 14.02 -1.56 -8.29
C PRO A 203 14.47 -0.78 -7.05
N VAL A 204 13.92 0.42 -6.85
CA VAL A 204 14.24 1.26 -5.69
C VAL A 204 13.45 0.86 -4.45
N SER A 205 14.09 1.00 -3.28
CA SER A 205 13.54 0.74 -1.94
C SER A 205 12.51 1.78 -1.47
N GLY A 206 11.83 1.48 -0.35
CA GLY A 206 10.92 2.40 0.35
C GLY A 206 9.47 2.38 -0.12
N LEU A 207 8.68 3.37 0.34
CA LEU A 207 7.30 3.58 -0.14
C LEU A 207 7.34 4.10 -1.58
N LYS A 208 6.64 3.44 -2.51
CA LYS A 208 6.51 3.93 -3.90
C LYS A 208 5.18 3.56 -4.53
N LEU A 209 4.75 4.37 -5.50
CA LEU A 209 3.66 4.03 -6.41
C LEU A 209 4.23 3.40 -7.68
N LEU A 210 3.58 2.35 -8.17
CA LEU A 210 4.00 1.59 -9.35
C LEU A 210 5.41 0.99 -9.18
N GLY A 211 5.99 0.53 -10.29
CA GLY A 211 7.32 -0.08 -10.32
C GLY A 211 7.32 -1.59 -10.13
N HIS A 212 8.49 -2.12 -9.80
CA HIS A 212 8.77 -3.52 -9.59
C HIS A 212 9.16 -3.82 -8.14
N ALA A 213 8.97 -5.08 -7.76
CA ALA A 213 9.38 -5.62 -6.48
C ALA A 213 10.91 -5.64 -6.33
N ILE A 214 11.45 -5.27 -5.16
CA ILE A 214 12.91 -5.20 -4.93
C ILE A 214 13.53 -6.53 -4.51
N LEU A 215 12.75 -7.48 -3.99
CA LEU A 215 13.27 -8.76 -3.52
C LEU A 215 12.54 -9.90 -4.21
N GLY A 216 12.93 -10.17 -5.45
CA GLY A 216 12.66 -11.43 -6.13
C GLY A 216 11.22 -11.94 -6.11
N MET A 217 11.05 -13.24 -5.92
CA MET A 217 9.76 -13.94 -6.05
C MET A 217 8.66 -13.21 -5.28
N VAL A 218 7.60 -12.86 -5.99
CA VAL A 218 6.36 -12.37 -5.37
C VAL A 218 5.50 -13.60 -5.08
N GLU A 219 5.27 -13.88 -3.80
CA GLU A 219 4.21 -14.80 -3.42
C GLU A 219 2.87 -14.06 -3.49
N ASN A 220 2.11 -14.36 -4.54
CA ASN A 220 0.69 -14.01 -4.63
C ASN A 220 -0.09 -14.95 -3.71
N LEU A 221 -0.33 -14.56 -2.46
CA LEU A 221 -1.09 -15.41 -1.55
C LEU A 221 -2.58 -15.30 -1.84
N PRO A 222 -3.30 -16.43 -1.92
CA PRO A 222 -4.66 -16.49 -2.45
C PRO A 222 -5.52 -15.37 -1.90
N GLY A 223 -6.03 -14.54 -2.81
CA GLY A 223 -6.99 -13.50 -2.48
C GLY A 223 -8.17 -14.09 -1.71
N ASP A 224 -8.70 -13.25 -0.83
CA ASP A 224 -9.91 -13.45 -0.03
C ASP A 224 -10.89 -14.47 -0.63
N GLY A 225 -11.36 -15.38 0.21
CA GLY A 225 -12.47 -16.28 -0.04
C GLY A 225 -13.83 -15.60 -0.27
N ASP A 226 -13.86 -14.38 -0.81
CA ASP A 226 -15.03 -13.80 -1.48
C ASP A 226 -14.84 -13.97 -3.00
N GLN A 227 -14.80 -15.25 -3.41
CA GLN A 227 -14.77 -15.70 -4.81
C GLN A 227 -15.99 -15.24 -5.64
N GLU A 228 -16.93 -14.49 -5.07
CA GLU A 228 -18.20 -14.20 -5.74
C GLU A 228 -18.06 -13.19 -6.89
N GLU A 229 -17.04 -12.31 -6.96
CA GLU A 229 -16.93 -11.35 -8.08
C GLU A 229 -15.52 -11.01 -8.64
N GLY A 230 -14.42 -11.55 -8.11
CA GLY A 230 -13.05 -11.04 -8.42
C GLY A 230 -12.06 -12.04 -9.01
N CYS A 231 -12.23 -12.43 -10.29
CA CYS A 231 -11.27 -13.22 -11.10
C CYS A 231 -10.84 -14.61 -10.61
N SER A 232 -11.77 -15.55 -10.46
CA SER A 232 -11.44 -16.98 -10.32
C SER A 232 -10.54 -17.51 -11.47
N SER A 233 -10.63 -16.91 -12.67
CA SER A 233 -9.79 -17.26 -13.83
C SER A 233 -8.34 -16.77 -13.75
N CYS A 234 -8.01 -15.83 -12.86
CA CYS A 234 -6.65 -15.32 -12.69
C CYS A 234 -5.81 -16.19 -11.75
N ASN A 235 -6.43 -17.00 -10.88
CA ASN A 235 -5.74 -17.92 -9.97
C ASN A 235 -5.92 -19.40 -10.33
N ALA A 236 -6.96 -19.75 -11.12
CA ALA A 236 -7.27 -21.15 -11.45
C ALA A 236 -6.31 -21.80 -12.45
N ASP A 237 -5.65 -21.02 -13.28
CA ASP A 237 -4.58 -21.52 -14.14
C ASP A 237 -3.26 -21.22 -13.45
N HIS A 238 -2.61 -22.21 -12.81
CA HIS A 238 -1.19 -22.12 -12.44
C HIS A 238 -0.26 -22.07 -13.68
N SER A 239 -0.74 -21.54 -14.80
CA SER A 239 0.09 -21.27 -15.96
C SER A 239 1.00 -20.07 -15.65
N PRO A 240 2.21 -20.01 -16.21
CA PRO A 240 3.08 -18.85 -16.07
C PRO A 240 2.36 -17.54 -16.44
N ASP A 241 1.37 -17.59 -17.34
CA ASP A 241 0.59 -16.43 -17.81
C ASP A 241 -0.32 -15.81 -16.73
N SER A 242 -0.65 -16.54 -15.67
CA SER A 242 -1.54 -16.05 -14.60
C SER A 242 -0.82 -15.19 -13.56
N ALA A 243 0.45 -15.46 -13.30
CA ALA A 243 1.31 -14.64 -12.44
C ALA A 243 1.44 -13.19 -12.95
N TRP A 244 1.28 -12.98 -14.27
CA TRP A 244 1.30 -11.65 -14.93
C TRP A 244 -0.05 -10.95 -14.95
N SER A 245 -1.08 -11.55 -14.36
CA SER A 245 -2.39 -10.89 -14.25
C SER A 245 -2.42 -9.82 -13.16
N PHE A 246 -1.31 -9.60 -12.46
CA PHE A 246 -1.16 -8.59 -11.41
C PHE A 246 0.03 -7.67 -11.69
N ARG A 247 -0.14 -6.40 -11.34
CA ARG A 247 0.93 -5.39 -11.30
C ARG A 247 1.12 -4.89 -9.88
N CYS A 248 2.32 -4.47 -9.53
CA CYS A 248 2.56 -3.70 -8.32
C CYS A 248 1.92 -2.32 -8.48
N LEU A 249 0.93 -2.01 -7.65
CA LEU A 249 0.29 -0.70 -7.62
C LEU A 249 0.95 0.20 -6.57
N VAL A 250 1.21 -0.35 -5.38
CA VAL A 250 1.89 0.36 -4.28
C VAL A 250 2.85 -0.61 -3.59
N GLN A 251 4.07 -0.18 -3.31
CA GLN A 251 4.97 -0.83 -2.37
C GLN A 251 4.87 -0.11 -1.03
N LEU A 252 4.51 -0.83 0.03
CA LEU A 252 4.19 -0.25 1.33
C LEU A 252 5.44 0.08 2.16
N GLY A 253 6.51 -0.71 2.02
CA GLY A 253 7.77 -0.52 2.74
C GLY A 253 8.75 -1.64 2.41
N THR A 254 10.02 -1.45 2.79
CA THR A 254 11.13 -2.36 2.49
C THR A 254 12.05 -2.48 3.68
N ASP A 255 12.57 -3.69 3.95
CA ASP A 255 13.48 -3.99 5.07
C ASP A 255 14.87 -3.37 4.97
N VAL A 256 15.12 -2.48 3.99
CA VAL A 256 16.45 -1.90 3.82
C VAL A 256 16.68 -0.91 4.96
N VAL A 257 17.34 -1.42 6.00
CA VAL A 257 18.00 -0.68 7.06
C VAL A 257 19.11 0.15 6.42
N ASP A 258 18.74 1.23 5.73
CA ASP A 258 19.66 2.35 5.55
C ASP A 258 19.55 3.22 6.80
N ASP A 259 20.69 3.60 7.34
CA ASP A 259 20.95 4.23 8.65
C ASP A 259 20.25 5.61 8.91
N CYS A 260 19.04 5.86 8.38
CA CYS A 260 18.34 7.13 8.48
C CYS A 260 16.88 6.94 8.92
N ASP A 261 16.64 7.29 10.18
CA ASP A 261 15.36 7.46 10.89
C ASP A 261 14.63 6.19 11.41
N GLU A 262 14.72 6.03 12.73
CA GLU A 262 14.15 4.98 13.60
C GLU A 262 12.61 4.88 13.62
N SER A 263 11.87 5.17 12.53
CA SER A 263 10.39 5.15 12.57
C SER A 263 9.66 4.66 11.32
N GLU A 264 10.36 3.94 10.44
CA GLU A 264 9.69 3.29 9.30
C GLU A 264 9.15 1.92 9.72
N PHE A 265 7.92 1.62 9.29
CA PHE A 265 7.27 0.34 9.54
C PHE A 265 8.13 -0.79 8.98
N MET A 266 8.87 -1.48 9.85
CA MET A 266 9.69 -2.63 9.46
C MET A 266 8.76 -3.81 9.15
N THR A 267 8.89 -4.43 7.98
CA THR A 267 7.94 -5.45 7.50
C THR A 267 8.54 -6.78 7.11
N SER A 268 9.58 -7.32 7.74
CA SER A 268 10.18 -8.62 7.35
C SER A 268 10.15 -8.90 5.81
N GLY A 269 10.46 -7.93 4.96
CA GLY A 269 10.42 -8.03 3.50
C GLY A 269 9.60 -6.93 2.85
N ASN A 270 9.52 -6.97 1.52
CA ASN A 270 8.82 -5.94 0.78
C ASN A 270 7.36 -6.33 0.61
N THR A 271 6.46 -5.47 1.09
CA THR A 271 5.02 -5.72 1.01
C THR A 271 4.36 -4.84 -0.06
N TYR A 272 3.44 -5.41 -0.82
CA TYR A 272 2.83 -4.76 -1.98
C TYR A 272 1.31 -4.80 -1.91
N VAL A 273 0.70 -3.74 -2.43
CA VAL A 273 -0.63 -3.81 -3.01
C VAL A 273 -0.48 -4.16 -4.48
N LEU A 274 -0.87 -5.37 -4.82
CA LEU A 274 -1.00 -5.84 -6.20
C LEU A 274 -2.38 -5.49 -6.72
N GLN A 275 -2.46 -5.14 -8.01
CA GLN A 275 -3.72 -4.88 -8.69
C GLN A 275 -3.85 -5.81 -9.90
N CYS A 276 -5.02 -6.44 -10.05
CA CYS A 276 -5.29 -7.25 -11.22
C CYS A 276 -5.34 -6.37 -12.48
N THR A 277 -4.53 -6.70 -13.49
CA THR A 277 -4.45 -5.97 -14.76
C THR A 277 -5.73 -6.10 -15.59
N ARG A 278 -6.49 -7.20 -15.40
CA ARG A 278 -7.79 -7.46 -16.04
C ARG A 278 -8.97 -6.89 -15.26
N HIS A 279 -8.86 -6.83 -13.94
CA HIS A 279 -9.91 -6.38 -13.02
C HIS A 279 -9.35 -5.31 -12.09
N PRO A 280 -9.26 -4.03 -12.52
CA PRO A 280 -8.57 -2.98 -11.77
C PRO A 280 -9.15 -2.68 -10.37
N TYR A 281 -10.32 -3.21 -10.03
CA TYR A 281 -10.95 -3.10 -8.71
C TYR A 281 -10.55 -4.23 -7.75
N VAL A 282 -9.81 -5.23 -8.23
CA VAL A 282 -9.31 -6.36 -7.44
C VAL A 282 -7.89 -6.04 -6.99
N PHE A 283 -7.73 -5.94 -5.67
CA PHE A 283 -6.45 -5.74 -5.00
C PHE A 283 -6.06 -6.99 -4.22
N GLN A 284 -4.77 -7.28 -4.15
CA GLN A 284 -4.23 -8.42 -3.43
C GLN A 284 -2.95 -8.03 -2.70
N GLY A 285 -2.71 -8.66 -1.56
CA GLY A 285 -1.46 -8.52 -0.85
C GLY A 285 -0.39 -9.36 -1.53
N GLY A 286 0.76 -8.75 -1.78
CA GLY A 286 1.97 -9.47 -2.17
C GLY A 286 3.07 -9.27 -1.15
N ARG A 287 3.91 -10.28 -0.97
CA ARG A 287 5.20 -10.15 -0.29
C ARG A 287 6.29 -10.68 -1.21
N SER A 288 7.46 -10.06 -1.15
CA SER A 288 8.64 -10.55 -1.85
C SER A 288 9.79 -10.78 -0.89
N PHE A 289 10.55 -11.84 -1.11
CA PHE A 289 11.67 -12.30 -0.28
C PHE A 289 12.82 -12.81 -1.15
N SER A 290 14.04 -12.77 -0.62
CA SER A 290 15.21 -13.46 -1.16
C SER A 290 15.46 -14.75 -0.37
N TRP A 291 15.68 -15.88 -1.04
CA TRP A 291 16.12 -17.14 -0.40
C TRP A 291 17.63 -17.26 -0.31
#